data_AF-T1DI18-F1
#
_entry.id   AF-T1DI18-F1
#
_cell.length_a   1.000
_cell.length_b   1.000
_cell.length_c   1.000
_cell.angle_alpha   90.00
_cell.angle_beta   90.00
_cell.angle_gamma   90.00
#
_symmetry.space_group_name_H-M   'P 1'
#
loop_
_entity.id
_entity.type
_entity.pdbx_description
1 polymer ?
#
loop_
_entity_poly.entity_id
_entity_poly.type
_entity_poly.pdbx_seq_one_letter_code
_entity_poly.pdbx_strand_id
1 'polypeptide(L)'
;AILMRTHEGDLEHMGGLIRRMPQTAFLFLIGCLSISALPPFNGFVSEWLTFQSALQVSVLSNAVLRAIIPVTAALLALTGALAATCFVKVYGVAFLGRARTRHIRHAREVHWSMRLAMGMLAFLCLLFGVLPTVTIRVLGSVTKLLLHRGLPSASIHGWLWLTPVSAGVASYSAPLVVSRLLVALGIGYVLLHPRMRNGAIRRVSAWDCGFGALSTRMQYTATAFSMPIRRIFNPVWLVDESTTVHMDPREPLR
;
A
#
# COMPACT_ATOMS: atom_id res chain seq x y z
N ALA A 1 5.68 16.39 0.51
CA ALA A 1 6.63 16.25 1.64
C ALA A 1 8.04 15.98 1.14
N ILE A 2 8.24 14.88 0.42
CA ILE A 2 9.55 14.46 -0.14
C ILE A 2 10.12 15.54 -1.07
N LEU A 3 9.37 15.94 -2.11
CA LEU A 3 9.82 16.96 -3.06
C LEU A 3 10.24 18.27 -2.38
N MET A 4 9.46 18.76 -1.41
CA MET A 4 9.77 20.01 -0.68
C MET A 4 11.09 19.94 0.12
N ARG A 5 11.45 18.76 0.64
CA ARG A 5 12.67 18.61 1.47
C ARG A 5 13.89 18.16 0.71
N THR A 6 13.69 17.44 -0.38
CA THR A 6 14.77 16.81 -1.15
C THR A 6 15.04 17.53 -2.46
N HIS A 7 14.07 18.34 -2.94
CA HIS A 7 14.04 18.91 -4.29
C HIS A 7 14.21 17.86 -5.39
N GLU A 8 13.93 16.59 -5.07
CA GLU A 8 14.06 15.47 -5.99
C GLU A 8 12.68 14.98 -6.38
N GLY A 9 12.45 14.90 -7.69
CA GLY A 9 11.22 14.37 -8.29
C GLY A 9 11.42 13.00 -8.92
N ASP A 10 12.68 12.64 -9.23
CA ASP A 10 12.99 11.37 -9.87
C ASP A 10 13.21 10.27 -8.80
N LEU A 11 12.41 9.21 -8.90
CA LEU A 11 12.51 8.05 -8.03
C LEU A 11 13.87 7.34 -8.17
N GLU A 12 14.54 7.47 -9.32
CA GLU A 12 15.87 6.91 -9.56
C GLU A 12 16.98 7.59 -8.76
N HIS A 13 16.74 8.81 -8.28
CA HIS A 13 17.70 9.55 -7.47
C HIS A 13 17.39 9.47 -5.97
N MET A 14 16.30 8.81 -5.60
CA MET A 14 15.88 8.63 -4.21
C MET A 14 16.50 7.37 -3.58
N GLY A 15 16.37 7.27 -2.25
CA GLY A 15 16.76 6.07 -1.51
C GLY A 15 17.08 6.35 -0.05
N GLY A 16 16.73 5.42 0.84
CA GLY A 16 17.14 5.48 2.24
C GLY A 16 16.52 6.61 3.06
N LEU A 17 15.42 7.20 2.60
CA LEU A 17 14.72 8.29 3.28
C LEU A 17 14.19 7.87 4.65
N ILE A 18 13.93 6.58 4.91
CA ILE A 18 13.40 6.11 6.20
C ILE A 18 14.31 6.47 7.38
N ARG A 19 15.63 6.53 7.17
CA ARG A 19 16.59 6.92 8.22
C ARG A 19 16.69 8.42 8.45
N ARG A 20 16.25 9.23 7.47
CA ARG A 20 16.36 10.70 7.49
C ARG A 20 15.04 11.37 7.85
N MET A 21 13.94 10.75 7.45
CA MET A 21 12.58 11.21 7.66
C MET A 21 11.69 10.05 8.16
N PRO A 22 11.99 9.43 9.31
CA PRO A 22 11.28 8.25 9.81
C PRO A 22 9.78 8.44 10.02
N GLN A 23 9.35 9.60 10.52
CA GLN A 23 7.94 9.90 10.74
C GLN A 23 7.21 10.11 9.42
N THR A 24 7.80 10.87 8.50
CA THR A 24 7.24 11.03 7.15
C THR A 24 7.16 9.67 6.45
N ALA A 25 8.18 8.82 6.59
CA ALA A 25 8.22 7.48 6.01
C ALA A 25 7.14 6.56 6.60
N PHE A 26 6.88 6.64 7.90
CA PHE A 26 5.81 5.88 8.55
C PHE A 26 4.42 6.34 8.10
N LEU A 27 4.17 7.65 8.06
CA LEU A 27 2.90 8.20 7.59
C LEU A 27 2.65 7.91 6.10
N PHE A 28 3.71 7.99 5.28
CA PHE A 28 3.63 7.63 3.87
C PHE A 28 3.35 6.13 3.69
N LEU A 29 3.95 5.26 4.51
CA LEU A 29 3.65 3.83 4.51
C LEU A 29 2.17 3.57 4.79
N ILE A 30 1.58 4.23 5.79
CA ILE A 30 0.14 4.11 6.07
C ILE A 30 -0.69 4.46 4.82
N GLY A 31 -0.32 5.56 4.14
CA GLY A 31 -0.94 5.93 2.87
C GLY A 31 -0.82 4.83 1.80
N CYS A 32 0.38 4.26 1.63
CA CYS A 32 0.64 3.15 0.70
C CYS A 32 -0.21 1.92 1.03
N LEU A 33 -0.31 1.54 2.31
CA LEU A 33 -1.12 0.40 2.73
C LEU A 33 -2.61 0.66 2.51
N SER A 34 -3.06 1.90 2.74
CA SER A 34 -4.46 2.30 2.56
C SER A 34 -4.90 2.27 1.10
N ILE A 35 -4.08 2.79 0.17
CA ILE A 35 -4.39 2.78 -1.26
C ILE A 35 -4.23 1.41 -1.90
N SER A 36 -3.39 0.55 -1.33
CA SER A 36 -3.22 -0.86 -1.75
C SER A 36 -4.31 -1.77 -1.17
N ALA A 37 -5.40 -1.20 -0.66
CA ALA A 37 -6.55 -1.90 -0.10
C ALA A 37 -6.17 -3.00 0.91
N LEU A 38 -5.21 -2.75 1.80
CA LEU A 38 -4.86 -3.72 2.85
C LEU A 38 -5.82 -3.59 4.04
N PRO A 39 -6.30 -4.71 4.63
CA PRO A 39 -6.91 -4.67 5.96
C PRO A 39 -5.86 -4.12 6.93
N PRO A 40 -6.11 -3.07 7.75
CA PRO A 40 -7.37 -2.57 8.32
C PRO A 40 -7.85 -1.19 7.79
N PHE A 41 -7.45 -0.79 6.59
CA PHE A 41 -7.71 0.56 6.08
C PHE A 41 -9.05 0.69 5.33
N ASN A 42 -9.52 1.91 5.17
CA ASN A 42 -10.77 2.21 4.47
C ASN A 42 -10.80 1.74 3.00
N GLY A 43 -9.65 1.75 2.31
CA GLY A 43 -9.53 1.27 0.93
C GLY A 43 -9.99 -0.18 0.78
N PHE A 44 -9.61 -1.05 1.73
CA PHE A 44 -10.06 -2.45 1.74
C PHE A 44 -11.57 -2.55 1.89
N VAL A 45 -12.18 -1.78 2.81
CA VAL A 45 -13.63 -1.84 3.05
C VAL A 45 -14.41 -1.46 1.79
N SER A 46 -14.02 -0.37 1.12
CA SER A 46 -14.69 0.11 -0.09
C SER A 46 -14.61 -0.92 -1.23
N GLU A 47 -13.43 -1.49 -1.45
CA GLU A 47 -13.22 -2.46 -2.52
C GLU A 47 -13.92 -3.78 -2.20
N TRP A 48 -13.87 -4.23 -0.95
CA TRP A 48 -14.60 -5.40 -0.48
C TRP A 48 -16.11 -5.29 -0.67
N LEU A 49 -16.71 -4.15 -0.32
CA LEU A 49 -18.14 -3.89 -0.56
C LEU A 49 -18.49 -3.90 -2.05
N THR A 50 -17.58 -3.40 -2.89
CA THR A 50 -17.74 -3.43 -4.35
C THR A 50 -17.71 -4.86 -4.88
N PHE A 51 -16.74 -5.67 -4.43
CA PHE A 51 -16.69 -7.10 -4.78
C PHE A 51 -17.91 -7.87 -4.31
N GLN A 52 -18.38 -7.63 -3.09
CA GLN A 52 -19.59 -8.28 -2.59
C GLN A 52 -20.83 -7.93 -3.41
N SER A 53 -20.93 -6.69 -3.87
CA SER A 53 -22.00 -6.26 -4.77
C SER A 53 -21.88 -6.96 -6.13
N ALA A 54 -20.67 -7.10 -6.65
CA ALA A 54 -20.42 -7.80 -7.92
C ALA A 54 -20.72 -9.32 -7.84
N LEU A 55 -20.41 -9.97 -6.72
CA LEU A 55 -20.65 -11.40 -6.51
C LEU A 55 -22.14 -11.77 -6.39
N GLN A 56 -23.03 -10.79 -6.21
CA GLN A 56 -24.48 -10.99 -6.16
C GLN A 56 -25.15 -10.99 -7.53
N VAL A 57 -24.36 -11.14 -8.59
CA VAL A 57 -24.87 -11.19 -9.96
C VAL A 57 -25.89 -12.30 -10.20
N SER A 58 -25.84 -13.39 -9.41
CA SER A 58 -26.75 -14.52 -9.54
C SER A 58 -28.22 -14.14 -9.34
N VAL A 59 -28.50 -13.04 -8.64
CA VAL A 59 -29.86 -12.54 -8.36
C VAL A 59 -30.43 -11.70 -9.52
N LEU A 60 -29.62 -11.33 -10.51
CA LEU A 60 -30.07 -10.53 -11.65
C LEU A 60 -30.76 -11.40 -12.71
N SER A 61 -31.89 -10.90 -13.22
CA SER A 61 -32.65 -11.50 -14.33
C SER A 61 -32.02 -11.23 -15.71
N ASN A 62 -31.20 -10.18 -15.84
CA ASN A 62 -30.58 -9.79 -17.12
C ASN A 62 -29.29 -10.57 -17.40
N ALA A 63 -29.29 -11.37 -18.47
CA ALA A 63 -28.17 -12.21 -18.89
C ALA A 63 -26.90 -11.41 -19.25
N VAL A 64 -27.05 -10.19 -19.81
CA VAL A 64 -25.92 -9.35 -20.21
C VAL A 64 -25.16 -8.85 -18.98
N LEU A 65 -25.88 -8.37 -17.95
CA LEU A 65 -25.25 -7.92 -16.71
C LEU A 65 -24.56 -9.07 -15.96
N ARG A 66 -25.14 -10.27 -16.01
CA ARG A 66 -24.53 -11.48 -15.42
C ARG A 66 -23.17 -11.82 -16.02
N ALA A 67 -22.95 -11.55 -17.30
CA ALA A 67 -21.68 -11.79 -17.97
C ALA A 67 -20.66 -10.65 -17.74
N ILE A 68 -21.11 -9.39 -17.76
CA ILE A 68 -20.21 -8.22 -17.68
C ILE A 68 -19.66 -8.01 -16.26
N ILE A 69 -20.49 -8.19 -15.22
CA ILE A 69 -20.10 -7.85 -13.84
C ILE A 69 -18.87 -8.65 -13.35
N PRO A 70 -18.76 -9.98 -13.56
CA PRO A 70 -17.55 -10.72 -13.22
C PRO A 70 -16.29 -10.21 -13.93
N VAL A 71 -16.40 -9.80 -15.19
CA VAL A 71 -15.29 -9.22 -15.94
C VAL A 71 -14.87 -7.89 -15.33
N THR A 72 -15.82 -7.01 -14.99
CA THR A 72 -15.51 -5.74 -14.33
C THR A 72 -14.89 -5.94 -12.94
N ALA A 73 -15.33 -6.94 -12.18
CA ALA A 73 -14.73 -7.31 -10.91
C ALA A 73 -13.30 -7.81 -11.10
N ALA A 74 -13.04 -8.65 -12.10
CA ALA A 74 -11.68 -9.11 -12.40
C ALA A 74 -10.75 -7.94 -12.78
N LEU A 75 -11.23 -6.97 -13.57
CA LEU A 75 -10.49 -5.76 -13.90
C LEU A 75 -10.22 -4.89 -12.66
N LEU A 76 -11.19 -4.77 -11.75
CA LEU A 76 -11.00 -4.09 -10.47
C LEU A 76 -9.93 -4.77 -9.61
N ALA A 77 -9.95 -6.10 -9.52
CA ALA A 77 -8.91 -6.86 -8.81
C ALA A 77 -7.52 -6.66 -9.43
N LEU A 78 -7.44 -6.63 -10.76
CA LEU A 78 -6.19 -6.36 -11.47
C LEU A 78 -5.66 -4.95 -11.18
N THR A 79 -6.53 -3.93 -11.16
CA THR A 79 -6.11 -2.55 -10.85
C THR A 79 -5.62 -2.42 -9.41
N GLY A 80 -6.27 -3.11 -8.46
CA GLY A 80 -5.80 -3.22 -7.07
C GLY A 80 -4.40 -3.85 -6.97
N ALA A 81 -4.16 -4.96 -7.68
CA ALA A 81 -2.84 -5.61 -7.70
C ALA A 81 -1.73 -4.73 -8.32
N LEU A 82 -2.05 -4.00 -9.40
CA LEU A 82 -1.13 -3.04 -10.02
C LEU A 82 -0.84 -1.85 -9.11
N ALA A 83 -1.86 -1.34 -8.41
CA ALA A 83 -1.70 -0.27 -7.41
C ALA A 83 -0.76 -0.73 -6.28
N ALA A 84 -1.00 -1.91 -5.71
CA ALA A 84 -0.12 -2.48 -4.68
C ALA A 84 1.33 -2.59 -5.17
N THR A 85 1.54 -3.11 -6.37
CA THR A 85 2.89 -3.26 -6.95
C THR A 85 3.56 -1.89 -7.16
N CYS A 86 2.80 -0.89 -7.60
CA CYS A 86 3.29 0.48 -7.76
C CYS A 86 3.73 1.08 -6.41
N PHE A 87 2.92 0.96 -5.36
CA PHE A 87 3.26 1.55 -4.06
C PHE A 87 4.34 0.77 -3.31
N VAL A 88 4.45 -0.55 -3.50
CA VAL A 88 5.60 -1.33 -3.04
C VAL A 88 6.89 -0.83 -3.73
N LYS A 89 6.85 -0.57 -5.05
CA LYS A 89 7.99 0.02 -5.77
C LYS A 89 8.38 1.38 -5.20
N VAL A 90 7.42 2.29 -5.09
CA VAL A 90 7.66 3.65 -4.58
C VAL A 90 8.23 3.61 -3.18
N TYR A 91 7.63 2.82 -2.29
CA TYR A 91 8.09 2.73 -0.90
C TYR A 91 9.49 2.08 -0.81
N GLY A 92 9.68 0.95 -1.49
CA GLY A 92 10.94 0.20 -1.48
C GLY A 92 12.11 1.02 -2.02
N VAL A 93 11.94 1.66 -3.17
CA VAL A 93 13.02 2.42 -3.82
C VAL A 93 13.29 3.73 -3.09
N ALA A 94 12.25 4.51 -2.74
CA ALA A 94 12.47 5.82 -2.09
C ALA A 94 12.97 5.70 -0.65
N PHE A 95 12.46 4.73 0.12
CA PHE A 95 12.67 4.69 1.58
C PHE A 95 13.65 3.62 2.05
N LEU A 96 13.65 2.41 1.47
CA LEU A 96 14.38 1.25 2.03
C LEU A 96 15.83 1.09 1.51
N GLY A 97 16.19 1.78 0.44
CA GLY A 97 17.55 1.73 -0.14
C GLY A 97 18.62 2.52 0.62
N ARG A 98 19.74 2.82 -0.04
CA ARG A 98 20.78 3.78 0.36
C ARG A 98 20.59 5.09 -0.39
N ALA A 99 20.91 6.20 0.27
CA ALA A 99 20.78 7.54 -0.30
C ALA A 99 21.71 7.74 -1.51
N ARG A 100 21.11 7.84 -2.70
CA ARG A 100 21.83 7.94 -3.97
C ARG A 100 22.49 9.30 -4.17
N THR A 101 21.77 10.39 -3.89
CA THR A 101 22.27 11.75 -4.08
C THR A 101 22.65 12.44 -2.77
N ARG A 102 23.44 13.52 -2.87
CA ARG A 102 23.83 14.35 -1.72
C ARG A 102 22.63 15.03 -1.07
N HIS A 103 21.66 15.49 -1.87
CA HIS A 103 20.43 16.11 -1.40
C HIS A 103 19.63 15.16 -0.49
N ILE A 104 19.47 13.91 -0.90
CA ILE A 104 18.77 12.88 -0.10
C ILE A 104 19.55 12.55 1.19
N ARG A 105 20.88 12.57 1.17
CA ARG A 105 21.70 12.34 2.39
C ARG A 105 21.50 13.42 3.45
N HIS A 106 21.24 14.66 3.05
CA HIS A 106 21.04 15.78 3.97
C HIS A 106 19.56 16.10 4.24
N ALA A 107 18.64 15.30 3.68
CA ALA A 107 17.22 15.44 3.94
C ALA A 107 16.93 15.39 5.45
N ARG A 108 15.99 16.21 5.89
CA ARG A 108 15.48 16.28 7.26
C ARG A 108 13.96 16.23 7.24
N GLU A 109 13.38 15.86 8.38
CA GLU A 109 11.93 15.81 8.55
C GLU A 109 11.21 17.09 8.11
N VAL A 110 9.99 16.93 7.59
CA VAL A 110 9.13 18.06 7.24
C VAL A 110 8.66 18.79 8.49
N HIS A 111 8.25 20.06 8.31
CA HIS A 111 7.71 20.86 9.39
C HIS A 111 6.51 20.15 10.06
N TRP A 112 6.29 20.41 11.35
CA TRP A 112 5.27 19.70 12.14
C TRP A 112 3.87 19.83 11.56
N SER A 113 3.52 20.99 11.01
CA SER A 113 2.21 21.24 10.39
C SER A 113 1.92 20.25 9.24
N MET A 114 2.91 19.99 8.38
CA MET A 114 2.77 19.03 7.28
C MET A 114 2.65 17.59 7.80
N ARG A 115 3.41 17.24 8.85
CA ARG A 115 3.29 15.92 9.50
C ARG A 115 1.92 15.74 10.14
N LEU A 116 1.37 16.79 10.74
CA LEU A 116 0.04 16.74 11.34
C LEU A 116 -1.05 16.53 10.27
N ALA A 117 -0.97 17.23 9.14
CA ALA A 117 -1.90 16.99 8.03
C ALA A 117 -1.83 15.54 7.50
N MET A 118 -0.62 15.02 7.31
CA MET A 118 -0.41 13.62 6.90
C MET A 118 -0.93 12.63 7.95
N GLY A 119 -0.65 12.90 9.23
CA GLY A 119 -1.09 12.08 10.36
C GLY A 119 -2.60 12.06 10.52
N MET A 120 -3.25 13.22 10.34
CA MET A 120 -4.70 13.33 10.34
C MET A 120 -5.30 12.48 9.22
N LEU A 121 -4.84 12.62 7.97
CA LEU A 121 -5.35 11.79 6.86
C LEU A 121 -5.13 10.29 7.11
N ALA A 122 -3.93 9.90 7.55
CA ALA A 122 -3.61 8.52 7.89
C ALA A 122 -4.53 7.97 9.00
N PHE A 123 -4.81 8.78 10.02
CA PHE A 123 -5.74 8.44 11.08
C PHE A 123 -7.17 8.27 10.56
N LEU A 124 -7.67 9.17 9.70
CA LEU A 124 -9.00 9.03 9.09
C LEU A 124 -9.11 7.75 8.24
N CYS A 125 -8.08 7.42 7.45
CA CYS A 125 -8.04 6.19 6.67
C CYS A 125 -8.15 4.93 7.55
N LEU A 126 -7.48 4.93 8.70
CA LEU A 126 -7.55 3.85 9.67
C LEU A 126 -8.90 3.83 10.40
N LEU A 127 -9.39 4.98 10.84
CA LEU A 127 -10.66 5.13 11.56
C LEU A 127 -11.83 4.58 10.73
N PHE A 128 -11.93 4.98 9.46
CA PHE A 128 -12.98 4.52 8.56
C PHE A 128 -12.82 3.05 8.15
N GLY A 129 -11.59 2.51 8.20
CA GLY A 129 -11.34 1.09 7.97
C GLY A 129 -11.71 0.20 9.16
N VAL A 130 -11.47 0.67 10.39
CA VAL A 130 -11.76 -0.07 11.64
C VAL A 130 -13.24 0.07 12.05
N LEU A 131 -13.84 1.24 11.84
CA LEU A 131 -15.25 1.54 12.16
C LEU A 131 -16.09 1.85 10.90
N PRO A 132 -16.16 0.93 9.93
CA PRO A 132 -16.91 1.16 8.69
C PRO A 132 -18.42 1.29 8.89
N THR A 133 -18.96 0.71 9.97
CA THR A 133 -20.40 0.74 10.28
C THR A 133 -20.94 2.15 10.53
N VAL A 134 -20.13 3.04 11.10
CA VAL A 134 -20.51 4.44 11.34
C VAL A 134 -20.70 5.15 10.00
N THR A 135 -19.72 5.02 9.10
CA THR A 135 -19.76 5.64 7.77
C THR A 135 -20.92 5.10 6.93
N ILE A 136 -21.14 3.77 6.94
CA ILE A 136 -22.22 3.13 6.19
C ILE A 136 -23.59 3.57 6.72
N ARG A 137 -23.75 3.77 8.04
CA ARG A 137 -25.00 4.25 8.62
C ARG A 137 -25.36 5.65 8.12
N VAL A 138 -24.39 6.56 8.05
CA VAL A 138 -24.58 7.89 7.48
C VAL A 138 -24.98 7.80 6.01
N LEU A 139 -24.32 6.92 5.25
CA LEU A 139 -24.63 6.69 3.84
C LEU A 139 -26.01 6.07 3.63
N GLY A 140 -26.52 5.31 4.59
CA GLY A 140 -27.85 4.71 4.57
C GLY A 140 -28.99 5.72 4.44
N SER A 141 -28.82 6.94 4.96
CA SER A 141 -29.80 8.03 4.76
C SER A 141 -29.88 8.45 3.30
N VAL A 142 -28.74 8.49 2.60
CA VAL A 142 -28.65 8.83 1.17
C VAL A 142 -29.26 7.72 0.32
N THR A 143 -28.97 6.45 0.61
CA THR A 143 -29.57 5.33 -0.14
C THR A 143 -31.08 5.25 0.05
N LYS A 144 -31.57 5.55 1.25
CA LYS A 144 -33.01 5.60 1.53
C LYS A 144 -33.70 6.70 0.72
N LEU A 145 -33.05 7.85 0.56
CA LEU A 145 -33.56 8.97 -0.24
C LEU A 145 -33.56 8.65 -1.75
N LEU A 146 -32.51 8.01 -2.26
CA LEU A 146 -32.35 7.73 -3.70
C LEU A 146 -33.10 6.47 -4.16
N LEU A 147 -32.97 5.37 -3.43
CA LEU A 147 -33.51 4.06 -3.83
C LEU A 147 -34.83 3.72 -3.13
N HIS A 148 -35.33 4.58 -2.24
CA HIS A 148 -36.51 4.31 -1.39
C HIS A 148 -36.41 3.00 -0.58
N ARG A 149 -35.20 2.48 -0.43
CA ARG A 149 -34.85 1.27 0.32
C ARG A 149 -33.67 1.58 1.24
N GLY A 150 -33.80 1.20 2.52
CA GLY A 150 -32.67 1.23 3.45
C GLY A 150 -31.68 0.10 3.14
N LEU A 151 -30.43 0.25 3.59
CA LEU A 151 -29.45 -0.84 3.52
C LEU A 151 -29.92 -1.98 4.45
N PRO A 152 -30.25 -3.18 3.91
CA PRO A 152 -31.10 -4.15 4.61
C PRO A 152 -30.47 -4.76 5.86
N SER A 153 -29.14 -4.75 6.02
CA SER A 153 -28.50 -5.56 7.07
C SER A 153 -27.21 -4.99 7.67
N ALA A 154 -26.87 -3.71 7.48
CA ALA A 154 -25.57 -3.17 7.89
C ALA A 154 -25.27 -3.21 9.42
N SER A 155 -26.22 -3.62 10.27
CA SER A 155 -26.02 -3.68 11.73
C SER A 155 -26.88 -4.72 12.47
N ILE A 156 -27.38 -5.78 11.83
CA ILE A 156 -28.28 -6.75 12.50
C ILE A 156 -27.61 -7.44 13.70
N HIS A 157 -26.28 -7.63 13.66
CA HIS A 157 -25.48 -8.18 14.78
C HIS A 157 -24.64 -7.11 15.51
N GLY A 158 -24.98 -5.83 15.37
CA GLY A 158 -24.33 -4.69 16.02
C GLY A 158 -23.26 -3.97 15.18
N TRP A 159 -22.72 -2.88 15.73
CA TRP A 159 -21.62 -2.04 15.24
C TRP A 159 -20.31 -2.75 14.85
N LEU A 160 -20.06 -3.97 15.34
CA LEU A 160 -18.83 -4.73 15.04
C LEU A 160 -18.90 -5.53 13.73
N TRP A 161 -20.10 -5.76 13.20
CA TRP A 161 -20.33 -6.68 12.08
C TRP A 161 -20.85 -5.92 10.87
N LEU A 162 -20.11 -5.97 9.77
CA LEU A 162 -20.68 -5.75 8.45
C LEU A 162 -21.32 -7.06 8.01
N THR A 163 -22.64 -7.11 8.05
CA THR A 163 -23.45 -8.14 7.39
C THR A 163 -24.16 -7.52 6.20
N PRO A 164 -23.46 -7.24 5.08
CA PRO A 164 -24.04 -6.43 4.02
C PRO A 164 -25.25 -7.10 3.36
N VAL A 165 -25.27 -8.43 3.18
CA VAL A 165 -26.34 -9.10 2.40
C VAL A 165 -26.90 -10.41 2.99
N SER A 166 -26.12 -11.29 3.63
CA SER A 166 -26.67 -12.42 4.41
C SER A 166 -25.70 -12.89 5.50
N ALA A 167 -26.20 -13.44 6.61
CA ALA A 167 -25.35 -13.94 7.71
C ALA A 167 -24.49 -15.15 7.31
N GLY A 168 -24.93 -15.92 6.30
CA GLY A 168 -24.27 -17.15 5.83
C GLY A 168 -23.21 -16.95 4.76
N VAL A 169 -23.20 -15.80 4.07
CA VAL A 169 -22.24 -15.54 2.98
C VAL A 169 -21.52 -14.22 3.28
N ALA A 170 -20.32 -14.34 3.85
CA ALA A 170 -19.33 -13.27 3.98
C ALA A 170 -19.63 -12.15 5.01
N SER A 171 -19.88 -12.53 6.25
CA SER A 171 -19.81 -11.62 7.41
C SER A 171 -18.37 -11.11 7.60
N TYR A 172 -18.15 -9.80 7.46
CA TYR A 172 -16.85 -9.16 7.69
C TYR A 172 -16.91 -8.31 8.96
N SER A 173 -16.00 -8.54 9.90
CA SER A 173 -15.89 -7.75 11.12
C SER A 173 -14.52 -7.09 11.17
N ALA A 174 -14.46 -5.81 10.77
CA ALA A 174 -13.23 -5.02 10.74
C ALA A 174 -12.44 -5.08 12.06
N PRO A 175 -13.07 -4.95 13.26
CA PRO A 175 -12.34 -5.06 14.52
C PRO A 175 -11.74 -6.46 14.77
N LEU A 176 -12.43 -7.53 14.34
CA LEU A 176 -11.90 -8.88 14.47
C LEU A 176 -10.71 -9.10 13.53
N VAL A 177 -10.78 -8.60 12.29
CA VAL A 177 -9.66 -8.68 11.35
C VAL A 177 -8.44 -7.93 11.88
N VAL A 178 -8.62 -6.73 12.43
CA VAL A 178 -7.55 -5.99 13.11
C VAL A 178 -6.98 -6.80 14.27
N SER A 179 -7.84 -7.35 15.15
CA SER A 179 -7.39 -8.13 16.31
C SER A 179 -6.60 -9.37 15.91
N ARG A 180 -7.05 -10.12 14.90
CA ARG A 180 -6.36 -11.31 14.39
C ARG A 180 -5.02 -10.94 13.75
N LEU A 181 -4.97 -9.83 13.02
CA LEU A 181 -3.72 -9.33 12.44
C LEU A 181 -2.71 -8.96 13.54
N LEU A 182 -3.15 -8.24 14.58
CA LEU A 182 -2.31 -7.88 15.72
C LEU A 182 -1.83 -9.12 16.50
N VAL A 183 -2.70 -10.11 16.71
CA VAL A 183 -2.32 -11.39 17.33
C VAL A 183 -1.30 -12.14 16.48
N ALA A 184 -1.51 -12.24 15.16
CA ALA A 184 -0.57 -12.90 14.26
C ALA A 184 0.79 -12.19 14.23
N LEU A 185 0.80 -10.85 14.19
CA LEU A 185 2.01 -10.05 14.29
C LEU A 185 2.69 -10.21 15.66
N GLY A 186 1.92 -10.28 16.75
CA GLY A 186 2.42 -10.49 18.10
C GLY A 186 3.06 -11.88 18.27
N ILE A 187 2.39 -12.93 17.80
CA ILE A 187 2.93 -14.30 17.77
C ILE A 187 4.20 -14.33 16.92
N GLY A 188 4.16 -13.78 15.70
CA GLY A 188 5.32 -13.69 14.82
C GLY A 188 6.49 -12.94 15.46
N TYR A 189 6.22 -11.81 16.11
CA TYR A 189 7.21 -11.05 16.85
C TYR A 189 7.83 -11.89 17.96
N VAL A 190 7.02 -12.54 18.80
CA VAL A 190 7.48 -13.38 19.90
C VAL A 190 8.33 -14.55 19.39
N LEU A 191 7.84 -15.32 18.41
CA LEU A 191 8.54 -16.47 17.82
C LEU A 191 9.86 -16.10 17.15
N LEU A 192 9.90 -14.96 16.46
CA LEU A 192 11.10 -14.46 15.79
C LEU A 192 11.98 -13.62 16.72
N HIS A 193 11.52 -13.30 17.93
CA HIS A 193 12.22 -12.37 18.81
C HIS A 193 13.56 -13.01 19.23
N PRO A 194 14.70 -12.33 19.03
CA PRO A 194 16.01 -12.86 19.36
C PRO A 194 16.18 -13.25 20.84
N ARG A 195 15.38 -12.65 21.76
CA ARG A 195 15.36 -13.04 23.18
C ARG A 195 14.84 -14.46 23.41
N MET A 196 13.95 -14.99 22.57
CA MET A 196 13.52 -16.39 22.67
C MET A 196 14.56 -17.36 22.08
N ARG A 197 15.42 -16.88 21.18
CA ARG A 197 16.43 -17.68 20.48
C ARG A 197 17.82 -17.63 21.11
N ASN A 198 18.01 -16.96 22.26
CA ASN A 198 19.30 -16.78 22.95
C ASN A 198 20.46 -16.36 22.01
N GLY A 199 20.14 -15.70 20.90
CA GLY A 199 21.11 -15.32 19.88
C GLY A 199 21.53 -13.87 20.05
N ALA A 200 22.82 -13.63 20.25
CA ALA A 200 23.37 -12.28 20.19
C ALA A 200 23.16 -11.71 18.77
N ILE A 201 22.42 -10.61 18.65
CA ILE A 201 22.21 -9.93 17.36
C ILE A 201 23.51 -9.23 16.97
N ARG A 202 24.27 -9.79 16.03
CA ARG A 202 25.46 -9.14 15.47
C ARG A 202 25.06 -8.29 14.28
N ARG A 203 25.37 -6.98 14.31
CA ARG A 203 25.27 -6.11 13.14
C ARG A 203 26.52 -6.30 12.29
N VAL A 204 26.35 -6.89 11.12
CA VAL A 204 27.39 -7.05 10.09
C VAL A 204 27.00 -6.27 8.85
N SER A 205 27.96 -6.04 7.95
CA SER A 205 27.64 -5.57 6.60
C SER A 205 26.68 -6.55 5.92
N ALA A 206 25.78 -6.01 5.08
CA ALA A 206 24.96 -6.87 4.24
C ALA A 206 25.87 -7.69 3.32
N TRP A 207 25.44 -8.93 3.03
CA TRP A 207 26.17 -9.82 2.12
C TRP A 207 26.33 -9.16 0.77
N ASP A 208 27.57 -9.10 0.30
CA ASP A 208 28.02 -8.39 -0.88
C ASP A 208 28.52 -9.39 -1.96
N CYS A 209 28.25 -10.68 -1.81
CA CYS A 209 28.81 -11.75 -2.66
C CYS A 209 30.34 -11.70 -2.81
N GLY A 210 31.06 -11.12 -1.85
CA GLY A 210 32.51 -10.97 -1.88
C GLY A 210 33.01 -9.72 -2.60
N PHE A 211 32.13 -8.80 -3.03
CA PHE A 211 32.51 -7.55 -3.70
C PHE A 211 33.06 -6.47 -2.76
N GLY A 212 33.03 -6.67 -1.43
CA GLY A 212 33.45 -5.70 -0.44
C GLY A 212 32.40 -4.62 -0.14
N ALA A 213 32.80 -3.35 -0.10
CA ALA A 213 31.88 -2.29 0.30
C ALA A 213 30.76 -2.07 -0.74
N LEU A 214 29.52 -2.46 -0.39
CA LEU A 214 28.34 -2.16 -1.20
C LEU A 214 28.27 -0.67 -1.56
N SER A 215 28.11 -0.35 -2.85
CA SER A 215 27.95 1.03 -3.31
C SER A 215 26.47 1.41 -3.48
N THR A 216 26.16 2.70 -3.65
CA THR A 216 24.79 3.15 -3.94
C THR A 216 24.30 2.80 -5.35
N ARG A 217 25.20 2.31 -6.22
CA ARG A 217 24.87 1.81 -7.57
C ARG A 217 24.42 0.34 -7.54
N MET A 218 24.78 -0.43 -6.51
CA MET A 218 24.49 -1.87 -6.37
C MET A 218 23.10 -2.19 -5.78
N GLN A 219 22.12 -1.29 -5.95
CA GLN A 219 20.76 -1.47 -5.43
C GLN A 219 19.73 -1.36 -6.55
N TYR A 220 18.58 -2.02 -6.40
CA TYR A 220 17.52 -1.99 -7.41
C TYR A 220 17.06 -0.57 -7.74
N THR A 221 17.07 -0.22 -9.03
CA THR A 221 16.48 0.99 -9.60
C THR A 221 14.96 0.86 -9.69
N ALA A 222 14.26 1.99 -9.78
CA ALA A 222 12.80 1.97 -9.98
C ALA A 222 12.44 1.29 -11.31
N THR A 223 13.26 1.52 -12.32
CA THR A 223 13.15 0.97 -13.66
C THR A 223 13.34 -0.54 -13.64
N ALA A 224 14.40 -1.03 -13.01
CA ALA A 224 14.65 -2.47 -12.86
C ALA A 224 13.52 -3.17 -12.11
N PHE A 225 12.97 -2.55 -11.06
CA PHE A 225 11.84 -3.11 -10.31
C PHE A 225 10.60 -3.31 -11.20
N SER A 226 10.33 -2.35 -12.10
CA SER A 226 9.19 -2.43 -13.04
C SER A 226 9.45 -3.24 -14.31
N MET A 227 10.68 -3.71 -14.55
CA MET A 227 11.05 -4.38 -15.79
C MET A 227 10.20 -5.62 -16.13
N PRO A 228 9.83 -6.49 -15.17
CA PRO A 228 8.95 -7.63 -15.47
C PRO A 228 7.58 -7.20 -16.01
N ILE A 229 6.98 -6.18 -15.40
CA ILE A 229 5.69 -5.62 -15.83
C ILE A 229 5.82 -4.99 -17.21
N ARG A 230 6.87 -4.20 -17.45
CA ARG A 230 7.12 -3.58 -18.76
C ARG A 230 7.25 -4.63 -19.86
N ARG A 231 7.90 -5.78 -19.60
CA ARG A 231 7.99 -6.89 -20.55
C ARG A 231 6.64 -7.51 -20.88
N ILE A 232 5.80 -7.75 -19.86
CA ILE A 232 4.46 -8.33 -20.05
C ILE A 232 3.57 -7.39 -20.89
N PHE A 233 3.65 -6.08 -20.65
CA PHE A 233 2.83 -5.08 -21.33
C PHE A 233 3.47 -4.46 -22.59
N ASN A 234 4.66 -4.92 -22.99
CA ASN A 234 5.36 -4.44 -24.19
C ASN A 234 4.54 -4.52 -25.49
N PRO A 235 3.68 -5.53 -25.73
CA PRO A 235 2.85 -5.55 -26.93
C PRO A 235 1.78 -4.45 -26.97
N VAL A 236 1.41 -3.90 -25.81
CA VAL A 236 0.34 -2.91 -25.66
C VAL A 236 0.89 -1.49 -25.60
N TRP A 237 2.11 -1.31 -25.07
CA TRP A 237 2.75 0.00 -24.86
C TRP A 237 4.09 0.07 -25.56
N LEU A 238 4.30 1.13 -26.35
CA LEU A 238 5.62 1.48 -26.88
C LEU A 238 6.49 1.98 -25.72
N VAL A 239 7.45 1.16 -25.31
CA VAL A 239 8.39 1.48 -24.23
C VAL A 239 9.68 2.00 -24.84
N ASP A 240 9.91 3.31 -24.75
CA ASP A 240 11.19 3.92 -25.11
C ASP A 240 12.14 3.91 -23.90
N GLU A 241 13.40 3.52 -24.12
CA GLU A 241 14.43 3.42 -23.08
C GLU A 241 15.66 4.20 -23.51
N SER A 242 15.92 5.32 -22.82
CA SER A 242 17.16 6.07 -22.95
C SER A 242 18.06 5.85 -21.74
N THR A 243 19.35 5.62 -21.99
CA THR A 243 20.34 5.45 -20.92
C THR A 243 21.25 6.68 -20.90
N THR A 244 21.18 7.47 -19.83
CA THR A 244 22.10 8.58 -19.62
C THR A 244 23.32 8.09 -18.83
N VAL A 245 24.46 7.96 -19.51
CA VAL A 245 25.73 7.62 -18.84
C VAL A 245 26.30 8.88 -18.20
N HIS A 246 26.15 9.01 -16.88
CA HIS A 246 26.87 10.03 -16.12
C HIS A 246 28.31 9.57 -15.89
N MET A 247 29.21 10.02 -16.76
CA MET A 247 30.66 9.90 -16.57
C MET A 247 31.07 10.78 -15.38
N ASP A 248 31.60 10.17 -14.32
CA ASP A 248 32.25 10.92 -13.25
C ASP A 248 33.59 11.44 -13.80
N PRO A 249 33.86 12.76 -13.83
CA PRO A 249 35.14 13.30 -14.31
C PRO A 249 36.37 12.77 -13.57
N ARG A 250 36.18 12.09 -12.43
CA ARG A 250 37.23 11.53 -11.58
C ARG A 250 37.43 10.01 -11.75
N GLU A 251 36.59 9.31 -12.52
CA GLU A 251 36.80 7.90 -12.85
C GLU A 251 37.74 7.80 -14.06
N PRO A 252 38.96 7.25 -13.92
CA PRO A 252 39.79 6.99 -15.09
C PRO A 252 39.08 5.96 -15.97
N LEU A 253 38.97 6.27 -17.27
CA LEU A 253 38.50 5.36 -18.29
C LEU A 253 39.31 4.06 -18.17
N ARG A 254 38.64 2.97 -17.78
CA ARG A 254 39.17 1.62 -17.85
C ARG A 254 38.58 0.91 -19.05
#